data_AF-A0AAJ5WPB7-F1
#
_entry.id   AF-A0AAJ5WPB7-F1
#
_cell.length_a   1.000
_cell.length_b   1.000
_cell.length_c   1.000
_cell.angle_alpha   90.00
_cell.angle_beta   90.00
_cell.angle_gamma   90.00
#
_symmetry.space_group_name_H-M   'P 1'
#
loop_
_entity.id
_entity.type
_entity.pdbx_description
1 polymer ?
#
loop_
_entity_poly.entity_id
_entity_poly.type
_entity_poly.pdbx_seq_one_letter_code
_entity_poly.pdbx_strand_id
1 'polypeptide(L)'
;MIQIFNGALLAATLIVLSCAKKTPSYSIDTGGGDPTGTDKPVQVKEEPLAFPGAEGFGRDATGGRGGRVIPVTNLQDAGAGSLREAIGQSGPRIIVFSVSGTIELKSRLSIKNGDVTIAGQTAPGDGICLRNHDMMVDADNVIIRFLRFRMGDTEQVEGDALGGRFHKNIIVDHCSMSWSTDECVSFYANENFTLQWCLIAESLRNSVHGKGAHGYGGIWGGKKASFHHNLLAHHDSRNPRLGEEAGKAFALTDLVDLRNNVLYNWGQNSTYGGEAMNVNIVNCYYKGGPATGKSERIFSIDKNKVAGTEVYDTWGKFYIDGNFVAGSTRATQDNWTYGVFNQFHNSYGTVSESDKAAMRLSQPHPINNNVTTYTAEKAYEQVLGYVGASLKRDAQDTRIIHEVRTGTSSAVGSNGSINGIIDTQADAGGWPVLASAAAPKDTDGDGIPDNWETAHKLDPAVSNAGKKSLSTAYDDVEVYINSLVKELTEDQRK
;
A
#
# COMPACT_ATOMS: atom_id res chain seq x y z
N MET A 1 58.91 53.29 7.18
CA MET A 1 58.71 53.21 8.64
C MET A 1 57.63 52.17 8.90
N ILE A 2 57.95 51.23 9.77
CA ILE A 2 57.20 50.04 10.16
C ILE A 2 55.93 50.45 10.95
N GLN A 3 54.79 49.83 10.66
CA GLN A 3 53.96 49.19 11.70
C GLN A 3 52.89 48.27 11.10
N ILE A 4 52.65 47.17 11.82
CA ILE A 4 52.01 45.91 11.46
C ILE A 4 50.69 45.78 12.26
N PHE A 5 49.81 44.86 11.81
CA PHE A 5 48.66 44.20 12.47
C PHE A 5 47.30 44.86 12.22
N ASN A 6 46.17 44.18 11.96
CA ASN A 6 45.70 42.77 11.98
C ASN A 6 44.58 42.68 10.91
N GLY A 7 44.35 41.62 10.13
CA GLY A 7 44.10 40.24 10.56
C GLY A 7 42.60 40.01 10.84
N ALA A 8 41.78 39.82 9.81
CA ALA A 8 40.39 39.34 9.95
C ALA A 8 40.15 38.16 8.99
N LEU A 9 40.34 36.96 9.52
CA LEU A 9 40.05 35.68 8.90
C LEU A 9 38.55 35.42 9.08
N LEU A 10 37.78 35.39 7.99
CA LEU A 10 36.36 35.06 8.02
C LEU A 10 36.22 33.53 8.14
N ALA A 11 36.11 33.02 9.37
CA ALA A 11 35.82 31.62 9.63
C ALA A 11 34.33 31.35 9.38
N ALA A 12 33.99 30.67 8.29
CA ALA A 12 32.66 30.13 8.07
C ALA A 12 32.43 28.95 9.03
N THR A 13 31.63 29.17 10.06
CA THR A 13 31.21 28.12 11.00
C THR A 13 30.20 27.21 10.30
N LEU A 14 30.64 26.01 9.92
CA LEU A 14 29.77 24.92 9.51
C LEU A 14 28.97 24.46 10.75
N ILE A 15 27.69 24.84 10.85
CA ILE A 15 26.79 24.28 11.85
C ILE A 15 26.41 22.87 11.37
N VAL A 16 27.12 21.87 11.90
CA VAL A 16 26.69 20.47 11.80
C VAL A 16 25.51 20.30 12.76
N LEU A 17 24.28 20.30 12.24
CA LEU A 17 23.12 19.83 12.99
C LEU A 17 23.26 18.31 13.19
N SER A 18 23.83 17.94 14.35
CA SER A 18 23.71 16.61 14.91
C SER A 18 22.25 16.39 15.34
N CYS A 19 21.46 15.73 14.49
CA CYS A 19 20.19 15.14 14.90
C CYS A 19 20.47 13.92 15.77
N ALA A 20 20.64 14.14 17.07
CA ALA A 20 20.58 13.07 18.06
C ALA A 20 19.16 12.46 18.02
N LYS A 21 19.06 11.20 17.58
CA LYS A 21 17.84 10.40 17.70
C LYS A 21 17.44 10.35 19.17
N LYS A 22 16.31 10.97 19.53
CA LYS A 22 15.68 10.76 20.83
C LYS A 22 15.24 9.30 20.91
N THR A 23 15.79 8.57 21.88
CA THR A 23 15.22 7.32 22.36
C THR A 23 13.79 7.62 22.85
N PRO A 24 12.76 6.85 22.47
CA PRO A 24 11.40 7.11 22.93
C PRO A 24 11.35 6.90 24.45
N SER A 25 11.09 7.98 25.17
CA SER A 25 10.72 7.94 26.59
C SER A 25 9.21 7.76 26.66
N TYR A 26 8.76 6.59 27.12
CA TYR A 26 7.37 6.34 27.46
C TYR A 26 6.99 7.22 28.66
N SER A 27 6.12 8.21 28.46
CA SER A 27 5.46 8.92 29.56
C SER A 27 4.14 8.24 29.86
N ILE A 28 4.11 7.50 30.98
CA ILE A 28 2.89 6.91 31.54
C ILE A 28 2.15 8.02 32.31
N ASP A 29 0.90 8.27 31.94
CA ASP A 29 -0.04 8.99 32.80
C ASP A 29 -0.33 8.13 34.03
N THR A 30 0.28 8.49 35.15
CA THR A 30 0.08 7.82 36.45
C THR A 30 -1.06 8.51 37.18
N GLY A 31 -2.28 8.35 36.65
CA GLY A 31 -3.50 8.65 37.38
C GLY A 31 -3.54 7.83 38.68
N GLY A 32 -3.56 8.50 39.83
CA GLY A 32 -3.44 7.89 41.14
C GLY A 32 -4.68 7.10 41.60
N GLY A 33 -4.42 5.90 42.14
CA GLY A 33 -4.99 5.40 43.41
C GLY A 33 -6.27 4.54 43.41
N ASP A 34 -6.12 3.25 43.72
CA ASP A 34 -6.95 2.49 44.69
C ASP A 34 -6.10 1.34 45.28
N PRO A 35 -5.83 1.30 46.61
CA PRO A 35 -5.03 0.25 47.24
C PRO A 35 -5.80 -1.06 47.52
N THR A 36 -7.00 -1.24 46.96
CA THR A 36 -7.78 -2.49 47.07
C THR A 36 -8.19 -3.10 45.72
N GLY A 37 -7.73 -2.55 44.60
CA GLY A 37 -8.13 -2.97 43.25
C GLY A 37 -7.33 -4.15 42.71
N THR A 38 -8.01 -5.13 42.11
CA THR A 38 -7.41 -6.29 41.41
C THR A 38 -6.36 -5.84 40.40
N ASP A 39 -5.18 -6.46 40.41
CA ASP A 39 -4.04 -6.20 39.51
C ASP A 39 -4.28 -6.68 38.06
N LYS A 40 -5.51 -6.49 37.56
CA LYS A 40 -5.96 -6.92 36.25
C LYS A 40 -5.95 -5.74 35.27
N PRO A 41 -5.76 -6.00 33.97
CA PRO A 41 -5.92 -4.97 32.94
C PRO A 41 -7.33 -4.40 32.93
N VAL A 42 -7.44 -3.13 32.56
CA VAL A 42 -8.71 -2.45 32.31
C VAL A 42 -8.94 -2.41 30.82
N GLN A 43 -10.09 -2.94 30.40
CA GLN A 43 -10.47 -2.98 29.00
C GLN A 43 -10.76 -1.59 28.46
N VAL A 44 -10.15 -1.23 27.32
CA VAL A 44 -10.44 0.00 26.59
C VAL A 44 -11.59 -0.26 25.61
N LYS A 45 -12.53 0.69 25.53
CA LYS A 45 -13.63 0.62 24.56
C LYS A 45 -13.16 1.07 23.19
N GLU A 46 -13.29 0.20 22.20
CA GLU A 46 -12.89 0.43 20.81
C GLU A 46 -13.94 -0.10 19.82
N GLU A 47 -13.90 0.42 18.59
CA GLU A 47 -14.72 -0.08 17.49
C GLU A 47 -14.05 -1.28 16.81
N PRO A 48 -14.82 -2.33 16.45
CA PRO A 48 -14.29 -3.57 15.89
C PRO A 48 -13.97 -3.47 14.38
N LEU A 49 -13.09 -2.55 14.01
CA LEU A 49 -12.53 -2.48 12.66
C LEU A 49 -11.50 -3.61 12.43
N ALA A 50 -10.93 -3.67 11.23
CA ALA A 50 -9.81 -4.57 10.92
C ALA A 50 -8.61 -4.31 11.83
N PHE A 51 -8.31 -3.04 12.06
CA PHE A 51 -7.34 -2.54 13.03
C PHE A 51 -7.61 -1.03 13.25
N PRO A 52 -7.10 -0.43 14.34
CA PRO A 52 -7.15 1.02 14.52
C PRO A 52 -6.50 1.75 13.34
N GLY A 53 -7.27 2.58 12.63
CA GLY A 53 -6.82 3.30 11.43
C GLY A 53 -7.14 2.62 10.09
N ALA A 54 -7.84 1.47 10.10
CA ALA A 54 -8.39 0.89 8.89
C ALA A 54 -9.52 1.78 8.33
N GLU A 55 -9.44 2.10 7.04
CA GLU A 55 -10.39 2.96 6.34
C GLU A 55 -10.87 2.30 5.03
N GLY A 56 -11.83 2.94 4.38
CA GLY A 56 -12.41 2.45 3.12
C GLY A 56 -13.37 1.28 3.30
N PHE A 57 -13.67 0.60 2.21
CA PHE A 57 -14.69 -0.46 2.19
C PHE A 57 -14.23 -1.80 2.76
N GLY A 58 -12.93 -2.07 2.82
CA GLY A 58 -12.35 -3.26 3.46
C GLY A 58 -12.12 -3.12 4.96
N ARG A 59 -12.44 -1.97 5.57
CA ARG A 59 -12.12 -1.66 6.98
C ARG A 59 -12.79 -2.57 8.02
N ASP A 60 -13.85 -3.29 7.62
CA ASP A 60 -14.60 -4.18 8.51
C ASP A 60 -14.14 -5.66 8.41
N ALA A 61 -13.09 -5.94 7.63
CA ALA A 61 -12.48 -7.27 7.61
C ALA A 61 -12.04 -7.67 9.03
N THR A 62 -12.25 -8.93 9.41
CA THR A 62 -11.87 -9.43 10.74
C THR A 62 -10.55 -10.20 10.70
N GLY A 63 -10.12 -10.64 9.51
CA GLY A 63 -8.93 -11.44 9.32
C GLY A 63 -8.93 -12.67 10.24
N GLY A 64 -7.86 -12.82 11.01
CA GLY A 64 -7.66 -13.95 11.92
C GLY A 64 -8.23 -13.79 13.33
N ARG A 65 -8.99 -12.73 13.63
CA ARG A 65 -9.52 -12.44 14.98
C ARG A 65 -10.31 -13.62 15.55
N GLY A 66 -10.11 -13.89 16.84
CA GLY A 66 -10.63 -15.05 17.57
C GLY A 66 -9.92 -16.36 17.25
N GLY A 67 -8.88 -16.30 16.42
CA GLY A 67 -8.18 -17.45 15.86
C GLY A 67 -6.92 -17.85 16.61
N ARG A 68 -6.19 -18.79 16.01
CA ARG A 68 -4.89 -19.25 16.52
C ARG A 68 -3.80 -18.26 16.14
N VAL A 69 -2.81 -18.06 17.01
CA VAL A 69 -1.58 -17.36 16.65
C VAL A 69 -0.57 -18.36 16.09
N ILE A 70 0.04 -18.03 14.95
CA ILE A 70 1.01 -18.90 14.27
C ILE A 70 2.30 -18.10 14.04
N PRO A 71 3.38 -18.39 14.78
CA PRO A 71 4.66 -17.75 14.56
C PRO A 71 5.39 -18.35 13.34
N VAL A 72 5.85 -17.48 12.46
CA VAL A 72 6.87 -17.80 11.45
C VAL A 72 8.24 -17.72 12.11
N THR A 73 8.98 -18.82 12.06
CA THR A 73 10.23 -19.01 12.82
C THR A 73 11.45 -19.22 11.93
N ASN A 74 11.29 -19.28 10.62
CA ASN A 74 12.39 -19.34 9.67
C ASN A 74 12.04 -18.66 8.33
N LEU A 75 13.07 -18.42 7.51
CA LEU A 75 12.95 -17.77 6.20
C LEU A 75 12.91 -18.77 5.03
N GLN A 76 12.69 -20.06 5.31
CA GLN A 76 12.58 -21.07 4.25
C GLN A 76 11.23 -20.88 3.53
N ASP A 77 11.20 -21.21 2.23
CA ASP A 77 9.97 -21.11 1.43
C ASP A 77 8.84 -22.02 1.94
N ALA A 78 9.18 -23.19 2.48
CA ALA A 78 8.21 -24.21 2.87
C ALA A 78 8.71 -25.04 4.06
N GLY A 79 7.81 -25.81 4.66
CA GLY A 79 8.08 -26.68 5.80
C GLY A 79 7.73 -26.05 7.14
N ALA A 80 7.99 -26.79 8.22
CA ALA A 80 7.64 -26.41 9.58
C ALA A 80 8.18 -25.02 9.93
N GLY A 81 7.29 -24.12 10.38
CA GLY A 81 7.64 -22.75 10.81
C GLY A 81 7.85 -21.75 9.68
N SER A 82 7.59 -22.13 8.42
CA SER A 82 7.64 -21.22 7.28
C SER A 82 6.36 -20.39 7.13
N LEU A 83 6.46 -19.24 6.45
CA LEU A 83 5.29 -18.43 6.11
C LEU A 83 4.28 -19.21 5.24
N ARG A 84 4.78 -20.02 4.29
CA ARG A 84 3.92 -20.81 3.40
C ARG A 84 3.10 -21.85 4.15
N GLU A 85 3.69 -22.51 5.15
CA GLU A 85 2.95 -23.43 6.01
C GLU A 85 1.89 -22.68 6.82
N ALA A 86 2.23 -21.55 7.44
CA ALA A 86 1.29 -20.75 8.22
C ALA A 86 0.09 -20.25 7.39
N ILE A 87 0.35 -19.77 6.16
CA ILE A 87 -0.69 -19.39 5.20
C ILE A 87 -1.54 -20.61 4.78
N GLY A 88 -0.91 -21.77 4.61
CA GLY A 88 -1.57 -23.00 4.19
C GLY A 88 -2.52 -23.60 5.23
N GLN A 89 -2.46 -23.19 6.50
CA GLN A 89 -3.37 -23.68 7.52
C GLN A 89 -4.81 -23.17 7.32
N SER A 90 -5.79 -23.95 7.76
CA SER A 90 -7.21 -23.57 7.75
C SER A 90 -7.65 -22.97 9.09
N GLY A 91 -8.79 -22.28 9.04
CA GLY A 91 -9.44 -21.63 10.18
C GLY A 91 -8.85 -20.25 10.51
N PRO A 92 -9.55 -19.47 11.36
CA PRO A 92 -9.10 -18.15 11.79
C PRO A 92 -7.69 -18.21 12.39
N ARG A 93 -6.79 -17.38 11.87
CA ARG A 93 -5.40 -17.34 12.34
C ARG A 93 -4.70 -16.00 12.14
N ILE A 94 -3.88 -15.64 13.11
CA ILE A 94 -3.01 -14.46 13.07
C ILE A 94 -1.59 -14.95 12.92
N ILE A 95 -0.97 -14.63 11.79
CA ILE A 95 0.41 -14.98 11.48
C ILE A 95 1.31 -13.83 11.96
N VAL A 96 2.21 -14.17 12.89
CA VAL A 96 3.23 -13.27 13.46
C VAL A 96 4.63 -13.77 13.10
N PHE A 97 5.66 -12.93 13.26
CA PHE A 97 7.01 -13.24 12.82
C PHE A 97 8.02 -13.17 13.96
N SER A 98 8.70 -14.29 14.25
CA SER A 98 9.84 -14.37 15.16
C SER A 98 11.18 -14.26 14.44
N VAL A 99 11.15 -13.98 13.14
CA VAL A 99 12.32 -13.80 12.27
C VAL A 99 12.10 -12.63 11.34
N SER A 100 13.19 -12.10 10.80
CA SER A 100 13.19 -11.02 9.82
C SER A 100 14.23 -11.27 8.76
N GLY A 101 13.96 -10.81 7.54
CA GLY A 101 14.81 -11.03 6.38
C GLY A 101 14.01 -11.31 5.12
N THR A 102 14.71 -11.84 4.12
CA THR A 102 14.14 -12.14 2.82
C THR A 102 13.78 -13.62 2.71
N ILE A 103 12.53 -13.90 2.36
CA ILE A 103 12.04 -15.23 2.02
C ILE A 103 12.12 -15.37 0.50
N GLU A 104 12.95 -16.29 0.03
CA GLU A 104 13.03 -16.65 -1.38
C GLU A 104 11.94 -17.65 -1.72
N LEU A 105 10.88 -17.19 -2.39
CA LEU A 105 9.84 -18.11 -2.82
C LEU A 105 10.38 -19.05 -3.90
N LYS A 106 9.93 -20.31 -3.91
CA LYS A 106 10.24 -21.28 -4.98
C LYS A 106 9.05 -21.54 -5.92
N SER A 107 7.91 -20.93 -5.61
CA SER A 107 6.68 -20.96 -6.40
C SER A 107 5.74 -19.86 -5.91
N ARG A 108 4.68 -19.56 -6.66
CA ARG A 108 3.59 -18.65 -6.24
C ARG A 108 3.14 -18.96 -4.81
N LEU A 109 3.02 -17.93 -3.98
CA LEU A 109 2.44 -18.04 -2.63
C LEU A 109 0.96 -17.66 -2.69
N SER A 110 0.06 -18.62 -2.48
CA SER A 110 -1.39 -18.37 -2.52
C SER A 110 -2.01 -18.47 -1.13
N ILE A 111 -2.76 -17.45 -0.71
CA ILE A 111 -3.68 -17.54 0.43
C ILE A 111 -4.97 -18.21 -0.05
N LYS A 112 -5.06 -19.53 0.10
CA LYS A 112 -6.25 -20.31 -0.30
C LYS A 112 -7.24 -20.54 0.84
N ASN A 113 -6.79 -20.32 2.09
CA ASN A 113 -7.63 -20.41 3.28
C ASN A 113 -7.81 -19.01 3.85
N GLY A 114 -9.05 -18.53 3.89
CA GLY A 114 -9.42 -17.22 4.41
C GLY A 114 -9.28 -17.09 5.93
N ASP A 115 -9.86 -16.03 6.48
CA ASP A 115 -9.83 -15.72 7.92
C ASP A 115 -8.39 -15.60 8.44
N VAL A 116 -7.60 -14.74 7.79
CA VAL A 116 -6.17 -14.60 8.10
C VAL A 116 -5.73 -13.16 8.24
N THR A 117 -4.95 -12.91 9.29
CA THR A 117 -4.17 -11.68 9.45
C THR A 117 -2.69 -12.03 9.29
N ILE A 118 -1.98 -11.36 8.39
CA ILE A 118 -0.53 -11.46 8.24
C ILE A 118 0.09 -10.16 8.76
N ALA A 119 0.65 -10.22 9.96
CA ALA A 119 1.10 -9.07 10.71
C ALA A 119 2.62 -8.83 10.56
N GLY A 120 3.04 -8.31 9.40
CA GLY A 120 4.45 -8.06 9.09
C GLY A 120 5.18 -7.14 10.09
N GLN A 121 4.44 -6.26 10.76
CA GLN A 121 4.97 -5.35 11.79
C GLN A 121 5.48 -6.06 13.05
N THR A 122 5.16 -7.35 13.24
CA THR A 122 5.68 -8.14 14.36
C THR A 122 7.12 -8.63 14.13
N ALA A 123 7.57 -8.65 12.87
CA ALA A 123 8.91 -9.11 12.55
C ALA A 123 9.96 -8.21 13.21
N PRO A 124 11.02 -8.80 13.81
CA PRO A 124 12.13 -8.03 14.35
C PRO A 124 12.91 -7.30 13.23
N GLY A 125 13.95 -6.55 13.61
CA GLY A 125 14.88 -5.94 12.65
C GLY A 125 14.18 -5.03 11.63
N ASP A 126 14.45 -5.24 10.34
CA ASP A 126 13.89 -4.48 9.23
C ASP A 126 12.62 -5.10 8.62
N GLY A 127 12.12 -6.20 9.18
CA GLY A 127 10.89 -6.85 8.73
C GLY A 127 11.07 -7.96 7.69
N ILE A 128 10.04 -8.23 6.89
CA ILE A 128 9.98 -9.35 5.93
C ILE A 128 9.86 -8.84 4.49
N CYS A 129 10.67 -9.42 3.61
CA CYS A 129 10.56 -9.28 2.17
C CYS A 129 10.33 -10.63 1.51
N LEU A 130 9.35 -10.71 0.61
CA LEU A 130 9.16 -11.83 -0.30
C LEU A 130 9.80 -11.50 -1.65
N ARG A 131 10.47 -12.48 -2.25
CA ARG A 131 11.03 -12.35 -3.60
C ARG A 131 10.86 -13.59 -4.45
N ASN A 132 11.27 -13.46 -5.72
CA ASN A 132 11.37 -14.49 -6.75
C ASN A 132 10.05 -14.92 -7.38
N HIS A 133 8.96 -14.98 -6.61
CA HIS A 133 7.62 -15.27 -7.13
C HIS A 133 6.59 -14.28 -6.59
N ASP A 134 5.43 -14.32 -7.23
CA ASP A 134 4.26 -13.57 -6.88
C ASP A 134 3.51 -14.13 -5.67
N MET A 135 2.67 -13.28 -5.08
CA MET A 135 1.70 -13.67 -4.06
C MET A 135 0.28 -13.36 -4.52
N MET A 136 -0.63 -14.32 -4.33
CA MET A 136 -2.03 -14.22 -4.69
C MET A 136 -2.94 -14.39 -3.48
N VAL A 137 -3.90 -13.48 -3.33
CA VAL A 137 -4.99 -13.57 -2.37
C VAL A 137 -6.16 -14.30 -3.05
N ASP A 138 -6.25 -15.61 -2.80
CA ASP A 138 -7.25 -16.53 -3.34
C ASP A 138 -8.28 -16.92 -2.26
N ALA A 139 -8.64 -15.99 -1.37
CA ALA A 139 -9.56 -16.22 -0.26
C ALA A 139 -10.23 -14.94 0.25
N ASP A 140 -11.32 -15.12 1.00
CA ASP A 140 -12.06 -14.05 1.68
C ASP A 140 -11.48 -13.75 3.08
N ASN A 141 -11.81 -12.57 3.62
CA ASN A 141 -11.50 -12.15 4.98
C ASN A 141 -9.98 -12.17 5.29
N VAL A 142 -9.25 -11.27 4.63
CA VAL A 142 -7.78 -11.23 4.65
C VAL A 142 -7.27 -9.85 5.05
N ILE A 143 -6.35 -9.81 6.02
CA ILE A 143 -5.63 -8.61 6.44
C ILE A 143 -4.14 -8.85 6.17
N ILE A 144 -3.47 -7.97 5.40
CA ILE A 144 -2.02 -8.02 5.15
C ILE A 144 -1.42 -6.66 5.49
N ARG A 145 -0.38 -6.65 6.34
CA ARG A 145 0.25 -5.38 6.76
C ARG A 145 1.77 -5.45 6.82
N PHE A 146 2.43 -4.33 6.49
CA PHE A 146 3.87 -4.11 6.71
C PHE A 146 4.83 -5.16 6.08
N LEU A 147 4.42 -5.74 4.96
CA LEU A 147 5.26 -6.65 4.16
C LEU A 147 5.85 -5.98 2.92
N ARG A 148 6.94 -6.56 2.40
CA ARG A 148 7.49 -6.20 1.09
C ARG A 148 7.33 -7.34 0.09
N PHE A 149 6.91 -7.01 -1.12
CA PHE A 149 6.80 -7.91 -2.25
C PHE A 149 7.71 -7.39 -3.36
N ARG A 150 8.88 -8.00 -3.51
CA ARG A 150 9.89 -7.61 -4.49
C ARG A 150 10.11 -8.80 -5.42
N MET A 151 9.16 -9.05 -6.32
CA MET A 151 9.13 -10.28 -7.12
C MET A 151 10.41 -10.48 -7.93
N GLY A 152 10.77 -9.50 -8.75
CA GLY A 152 11.92 -9.56 -9.66
C GLY A 152 11.76 -10.60 -10.77
N ASP A 153 12.74 -10.66 -11.66
CA ASP A 153 12.71 -11.49 -12.87
C ASP A 153 13.68 -12.68 -12.86
N THR A 154 14.39 -12.93 -11.76
CA THR A 154 15.43 -13.99 -11.72
C THR A 154 14.88 -15.39 -11.97
N GLU A 155 13.64 -15.67 -11.57
CA GLU A 155 12.97 -16.96 -11.83
C GLU A 155 12.24 -17.00 -13.17
N GLN A 156 12.29 -15.92 -13.96
CA GLN A 156 11.66 -15.82 -15.28
C GLN A 156 10.14 -16.11 -15.25
N VAL A 157 9.48 -15.65 -14.18
CA VAL A 157 8.03 -15.81 -14.01
C VAL A 157 7.32 -14.51 -14.40
N GLU A 158 6.23 -14.65 -15.15
CA GLU A 158 5.26 -13.59 -15.42
C GLU A 158 4.23 -13.51 -14.29
N GLY A 159 4.04 -12.32 -13.72
CA GLY A 159 2.99 -12.12 -12.72
C GLY A 159 3.08 -10.79 -11.98
N ASP A 160 2.06 -10.60 -11.13
CA ASP A 160 1.97 -9.43 -10.27
C ASP A 160 2.77 -9.62 -8.98
N ALA A 161 3.35 -8.56 -8.43
CA ALA A 161 4.03 -8.70 -7.14
C ALA A 161 3.02 -9.10 -6.02
N LEU A 162 1.80 -8.56 -6.08
CA LEU A 162 0.68 -8.93 -5.23
C LEU A 162 -0.65 -8.74 -5.98
N GLY A 163 -1.55 -9.73 -5.93
CA GLY A 163 -2.89 -9.56 -6.50
C GLY A 163 -3.97 -10.40 -5.85
N GLY A 164 -5.22 -10.18 -6.25
CA GLY A 164 -6.38 -10.95 -5.78
C GLY A 164 -7.68 -10.53 -6.49
N ARG A 165 -8.54 -11.49 -6.83
CA ARG A 165 -9.79 -11.24 -7.57
C ARG A 165 -10.89 -12.19 -7.12
N PHE A 166 -12.14 -11.78 -7.30
CA PHE A 166 -13.32 -12.62 -7.00
C PHE A 166 -13.47 -12.98 -5.51
N HIS A 167 -12.95 -12.12 -4.63
CA HIS A 167 -12.97 -12.31 -3.19
C HIS A 167 -13.53 -11.09 -2.46
N LYS A 168 -13.79 -11.25 -1.17
CA LYS A 168 -14.37 -10.18 -0.35
C LYS A 168 -13.74 -9.99 1.01
N ASN A 169 -13.91 -8.78 1.55
CA ASN A 169 -13.45 -8.37 2.87
C ASN A 169 -11.92 -8.49 2.97
N ILE A 170 -11.22 -7.69 2.17
CA ILE A 170 -9.75 -7.72 2.09
C ILE A 170 -9.22 -6.32 2.36
N ILE A 171 -8.19 -6.24 3.19
CA ILE A 171 -7.45 -5.00 3.43
C ILE A 171 -5.94 -5.24 3.36
N VAL A 172 -5.27 -4.44 2.54
CA VAL A 172 -3.81 -4.40 2.42
C VAL A 172 -3.35 -3.01 2.84
N ASP A 173 -2.50 -2.95 3.86
CA ASP A 173 -2.11 -1.70 4.52
C ASP A 173 -0.59 -1.64 4.73
N HIS A 174 0.05 -0.52 4.37
CA HIS A 174 1.48 -0.31 4.61
C HIS A 174 2.40 -1.38 4.01
N CYS A 175 2.07 -1.90 2.82
CA CYS A 175 2.95 -2.81 2.09
C CYS A 175 3.77 -2.05 1.03
N SER A 176 4.96 -2.56 0.72
CA SER A 176 5.78 -2.08 -0.41
C SER A 176 5.85 -3.15 -1.49
N MET A 177 5.48 -2.80 -2.72
CA MET A 177 5.41 -3.71 -3.87
C MET A 177 6.29 -3.16 -4.99
N SER A 178 7.16 -4.00 -5.55
CA SER A 178 7.99 -3.62 -6.70
C SER A 178 8.40 -4.80 -7.58
N TRP A 179 8.92 -4.46 -8.76
CA TRP A 179 9.63 -5.38 -9.67
C TRP A 179 8.77 -6.54 -10.15
N SER A 180 7.49 -6.28 -10.42
CA SER A 180 6.63 -7.21 -11.14
C SER A 180 6.99 -7.30 -12.61
N THR A 181 6.62 -8.40 -13.24
CA THR A 181 6.85 -8.66 -14.66
C THR A 181 5.56 -8.57 -15.49
N ASP A 182 4.38 -8.49 -14.84
CA ASP A 182 3.10 -8.12 -15.46
C ASP A 182 2.60 -6.76 -14.89
N GLU A 183 1.59 -6.75 -14.03
CA GLU A 183 1.21 -5.56 -13.26
C GLU A 183 1.87 -5.55 -11.87
N CYS A 184 2.04 -4.41 -11.19
CA CYS A 184 2.63 -4.42 -9.85
C CYS A 184 1.64 -4.91 -8.79
N VAL A 185 0.45 -4.32 -8.78
CA VAL A 185 -0.62 -4.67 -7.83
C VAL A 185 -1.99 -4.66 -8.49
N SER A 186 -2.64 -5.81 -8.60
CA SER A 186 -3.99 -5.91 -9.16
C SER A 186 -5.01 -6.48 -8.18
N PHE A 187 -6.01 -5.67 -7.86
CA PHE A 187 -7.19 -6.06 -7.12
C PHE A 187 -8.43 -5.52 -7.83
N TYR A 188 -9.20 -6.41 -8.47
CA TYR A 188 -10.43 -6.06 -9.17
C TYR A 188 -11.40 -7.24 -9.14
N ALA A 189 -12.67 -6.98 -9.47
CA ALA A 189 -13.76 -7.95 -9.30
C ALA A 189 -13.89 -8.46 -7.85
N ASN A 190 -13.50 -7.65 -6.87
CA ASN A 190 -13.64 -7.95 -5.44
C ASN A 190 -14.83 -7.19 -4.83
N GLU A 191 -15.25 -7.59 -3.63
CA GLU A 191 -16.27 -6.88 -2.85
C GLU A 191 -15.74 -6.47 -1.47
N ASN A 192 -15.98 -5.23 -1.03
CA ASN A 192 -15.49 -4.70 0.26
C ASN A 192 -13.95 -4.82 0.38
N PHE A 193 -13.26 -4.07 -0.47
CA PHE A 193 -11.80 -4.09 -0.57
C PHE A 193 -11.20 -2.74 -0.16
N THR A 194 -10.06 -2.75 0.52
CA THR A 194 -9.21 -1.57 0.73
C THR A 194 -7.74 -1.86 0.40
N LEU A 195 -7.11 -1.00 -0.40
CA LEU A 195 -5.66 -0.86 -0.49
C LEU A 195 -5.29 0.53 0.05
N GLN A 196 -4.58 0.59 1.17
CA GLN A 196 -4.22 1.85 1.81
C GLN A 196 -2.75 1.95 2.18
N TRP A 197 -2.20 3.17 2.09
CA TRP A 197 -0.82 3.48 2.52
C TRP A 197 0.26 2.57 1.92
N CYS A 198 0.04 2.01 0.74
CA CYS A 198 0.99 1.12 0.08
C CYS A 198 1.87 1.85 -0.93
N LEU A 199 3.15 1.46 -0.98
CA LEU A 199 4.12 1.96 -1.95
C LEU A 199 4.19 0.94 -3.08
N ILE A 200 3.91 1.38 -4.30
CA ILE A 200 3.80 0.53 -5.48
C ILE A 200 4.69 1.16 -6.54
N ALA A 201 5.77 0.49 -6.92
CA ALA A 201 6.76 1.13 -7.77
C ALA A 201 7.53 0.16 -8.65
N GLU A 202 8.06 0.70 -9.76
CA GLU A 202 9.09 0.02 -10.56
C GLU A 202 8.67 -1.37 -11.05
N SER A 203 7.57 -1.45 -11.78
CA SER A 203 7.29 -2.61 -12.65
C SER A 203 8.36 -2.74 -13.74
N LEU A 204 8.72 -3.96 -14.12
CA LEU A 204 9.80 -4.25 -15.07
C LEU A 204 9.28 -4.20 -16.51
N ARG A 205 9.74 -3.23 -17.30
CA ARG A 205 9.17 -2.96 -18.63
C ARG A 205 9.60 -3.93 -19.70
N ASN A 206 10.89 -3.99 -20.04
CA ASN A 206 11.40 -4.89 -21.07
C ASN A 206 12.03 -6.13 -20.43
N SER A 207 11.21 -6.86 -19.66
CA SER A 207 11.61 -8.08 -18.94
C SER A 207 11.03 -9.32 -19.61
N VAL A 208 10.52 -10.28 -18.82
CA VAL A 208 10.15 -11.64 -19.25
C VAL A 208 8.71 -11.79 -19.75
N HIS A 209 7.93 -10.72 -19.78
CA HIS A 209 6.52 -10.76 -20.15
C HIS A 209 6.30 -11.21 -21.61
N GLY A 210 5.45 -12.20 -21.83
CA GLY A 210 5.27 -12.86 -23.13
C GLY A 210 4.71 -11.94 -24.24
N LYS A 211 4.11 -10.80 -23.87
CA LYS A 211 3.61 -9.79 -24.82
C LYS A 211 4.63 -8.70 -25.18
N GLY A 212 5.88 -8.80 -24.69
CA GLY A 212 6.90 -7.76 -24.85
C GLY A 212 6.82 -6.69 -23.75
N ALA A 213 7.08 -5.43 -24.09
CA ALA A 213 7.16 -4.32 -23.13
C ALA A 213 5.89 -4.23 -22.22
N HIS A 214 6.06 -4.45 -20.92
CA HIS A 214 4.99 -4.55 -19.92
C HIS A 214 5.41 -4.05 -18.54
N GLY A 215 5.55 -2.74 -18.37
CA GLY A 215 5.90 -2.13 -17.08
C GLY A 215 4.69 -1.46 -16.44
N TYR A 216 3.77 -2.22 -15.87
CA TYR A 216 2.46 -1.69 -15.46
C TYR A 216 2.23 -1.63 -13.93
N GLY A 217 1.54 -0.59 -13.47
CA GLY A 217 1.28 -0.36 -12.04
C GLY A 217 0.23 -1.29 -11.44
N GLY A 218 -0.94 -1.42 -12.07
CA GLY A 218 -2.02 -2.26 -11.51
C GLY A 218 -3.36 -2.18 -12.23
N ILE A 219 -4.18 -3.22 -12.08
CA ILE A 219 -5.62 -3.17 -12.41
C ILE A 219 -6.45 -3.09 -11.12
N TRP A 220 -7.17 -2.00 -10.93
CA TRP A 220 -7.94 -1.70 -9.71
C TRP A 220 -9.43 -1.60 -10.00
N GLY A 221 -10.26 -2.29 -9.23
CA GLY A 221 -11.71 -2.30 -9.43
C GLY A 221 -12.48 -3.04 -8.36
N GLY A 222 -13.78 -3.19 -8.56
CA GLY A 222 -14.64 -3.96 -7.67
C GLY A 222 -15.82 -3.19 -7.08
N LYS A 223 -16.73 -3.96 -6.49
CA LYS A 223 -17.91 -3.49 -5.78
C LYS A 223 -17.50 -3.01 -4.40
N LYS A 224 -17.64 -1.71 -4.14
CA LYS A 224 -17.17 -1.10 -2.88
C LYS A 224 -15.67 -1.39 -2.67
N ALA A 225 -14.85 -0.79 -3.51
CA ALA A 225 -13.40 -0.92 -3.47
C ALA A 225 -12.75 0.45 -3.24
N SER A 226 -11.96 0.57 -2.16
CA SER A 226 -11.23 1.79 -1.80
C SER A 226 -9.76 1.63 -2.12
N PHE A 227 -9.20 2.62 -2.80
CA PHE A 227 -7.77 2.73 -3.06
C PHE A 227 -7.34 4.12 -2.64
N HIS A 228 -6.69 4.25 -1.49
CA HIS A 228 -6.38 5.58 -0.97
C HIS A 228 -5.02 5.69 -0.28
N HIS A 229 -4.44 6.89 -0.33
CA HIS A 229 -3.16 7.18 0.30
C HIS A 229 -2.01 6.28 -0.18
N ASN A 230 -2.11 5.72 -1.39
CA ASN A 230 -1.04 4.93 -1.98
C ASN A 230 -0.11 5.80 -2.82
N LEU A 231 1.13 5.34 -3.00
CA LEU A 231 2.08 5.90 -3.95
C LEU A 231 2.22 4.93 -5.11
N LEU A 232 1.98 5.40 -6.34
CA LEU A 232 2.38 4.72 -7.57
C LEU A 232 3.52 5.49 -8.22
N ALA A 233 4.65 4.84 -8.46
CA ALA A 233 5.84 5.53 -8.98
C ALA A 233 6.61 4.69 -10.00
N HIS A 234 7.09 5.33 -11.07
CA HIS A 234 8.00 4.71 -12.04
C HIS A 234 7.43 3.50 -12.78
N HIS A 235 6.15 3.53 -13.15
CA HIS A 235 5.54 2.56 -14.07
C HIS A 235 5.35 3.17 -15.45
N ASP A 236 5.45 2.38 -16.52
CA ASP A 236 5.18 2.86 -17.88
C ASP A 236 3.69 3.18 -18.07
N SER A 237 2.80 2.32 -17.60
CA SER A 237 1.35 2.47 -17.78
C SER A 237 0.57 1.90 -16.58
N ARG A 238 -0.77 2.00 -16.66
CA ARG A 238 -1.71 1.49 -15.65
C ARG A 238 -1.37 2.00 -14.26
N ASN A 239 -1.41 3.32 -14.07
CA ASN A 239 -1.20 3.94 -12.78
C ASN A 239 -2.53 4.49 -12.21
N PRO A 240 -3.38 3.67 -11.59
CA PRO A 240 -3.76 2.32 -12.03
C PRO A 240 -4.52 2.33 -13.37
N ARG A 241 -4.77 1.17 -13.98
CA ARG A 241 -5.96 0.99 -14.84
C ARG A 241 -7.15 0.70 -13.95
N LEU A 242 -8.23 1.44 -14.08
CA LEU A 242 -9.51 1.08 -13.46
C LEU A 242 -10.18 0.01 -14.33
N GLY A 243 -10.31 -1.20 -13.80
CA GLY A 243 -10.75 -2.37 -14.57
C GLY A 243 -11.87 -3.14 -13.90
N GLU A 244 -12.79 -3.64 -14.73
CA GLU A 244 -13.91 -4.48 -14.33
C GLU A 244 -13.57 -5.98 -14.39
N GLU A 245 -14.57 -6.83 -14.14
CA GLU A 245 -14.59 -8.17 -14.73
C GLU A 245 -14.93 -8.08 -16.23
N ALA A 246 -13.98 -8.48 -17.07
CA ALA A 246 -13.99 -8.28 -18.52
C ALA A 246 -15.34 -8.58 -19.20
N GLY A 247 -16.05 -7.53 -19.63
CA GLY A 247 -17.28 -7.62 -20.40
C GLY A 247 -18.51 -8.10 -19.61
N LYS A 248 -18.46 -8.08 -18.28
CA LYS A 248 -19.53 -8.59 -17.40
C LYS A 248 -20.32 -7.48 -16.73
N ALA A 249 -21.60 -7.77 -16.46
CA ALA A 249 -22.51 -6.88 -15.74
C ALA A 249 -22.04 -6.56 -14.31
N PHE A 250 -21.10 -7.33 -13.75
CA PHE A 250 -20.46 -7.01 -12.48
C PHE A 250 -19.90 -5.59 -12.45
N ALA A 251 -19.37 -5.08 -13.58
CA ALA A 251 -18.88 -3.71 -13.71
C ALA A 251 -19.93 -2.65 -13.31
N LEU A 252 -21.22 -2.92 -13.56
CA LEU A 252 -22.31 -2.00 -13.21
C LEU A 252 -22.51 -1.89 -11.68
N THR A 253 -21.99 -2.86 -10.93
CA THR A 253 -21.99 -2.88 -9.46
C THR A 253 -20.73 -2.30 -8.85
N ASP A 254 -19.68 -2.07 -9.66
CA ASP A 254 -18.45 -1.47 -9.18
C ASP A 254 -18.74 -0.11 -8.56
N LEU A 255 -18.10 0.13 -7.42
CA LEU A 255 -18.03 1.43 -6.75
C LEU A 255 -16.58 1.58 -6.29
N VAL A 256 -15.78 2.24 -7.11
CA VAL A 256 -14.35 2.45 -6.86
C VAL A 256 -14.11 3.85 -6.32
N ASP A 257 -13.55 3.96 -5.12
CA ASP A 257 -13.09 5.24 -4.55
C ASP A 257 -11.57 5.33 -4.64
N LEU A 258 -11.07 6.05 -5.64
CA LEU A 258 -9.66 6.39 -5.82
C LEU A 258 -9.42 7.77 -5.21
N ARG A 259 -8.78 7.81 -4.03
CA ARG A 259 -8.72 9.04 -3.24
C ARG A 259 -7.36 9.30 -2.62
N ASN A 260 -6.88 10.54 -2.68
CA ASN A 260 -5.64 10.93 -1.97
C ASN A 260 -4.41 10.08 -2.31
N ASN A 261 -4.35 9.48 -3.51
CA ASN A 261 -3.16 8.77 -3.98
C ASN A 261 -2.15 9.74 -4.62
N VAL A 262 -0.87 9.38 -4.59
CA VAL A 262 0.19 10.10 -5.29
C VAL A 262 0.65 9.27 -6.48
N LEU A 263 0.71 9.90 -7.65
CA LEU A 263 1.14 9.28 -8.89
C LEU A 263 2.35 10.02 -9.43
N TYR A 264 3.44 9.29 -9.66
CA TYR A 264 4.71 9.87 -10.06
C TYR A 264 5.37 9.15 -11.24
N ASN A 265 5.93 9.94 -12.16
CA ASN A 265 6.83 9.47 -13.22
C ASN A 265 6.25 8.31 -14.06
N TRP A 266 4.98 8.42 -14.44
CA TRP A 266 4.42 7.47 -15.39
C TRP A 266 5.03 7.66 -16.77
N GLY A 267 5.17 6.58 -17.54
CA GLY A 267 5.60 6.63 -18.94
C GLY A 267 4.45 6.99 -19.89
N GLN A 268 3.98 5.99 -20.65
CA GLN A 268 2.87 6.13 -21.60
C GLN A 268 1.56 6.62 -20.97
N ASN A 269 1.13 6.08 -19.83
CA ASN A 269 -0.17 6.42 -19.25
C ASN A 269 -0.16 6.50 -17.72
N SER A 270 -0.83 7.53 -17.19
CA SER A 270 -1.26 7.59 -15.79
C SER A 270 -2.49 6.68 -15.58
N THR A 271 -3.62 7.23 -15.15
CA THR A 271 -4.86 6.49 -14.89
C THR A 271 -5.75 6.42 -16.14
N TYR A 272 -6.38 5.27 -16.41
CA TYR A 272 -7.35 5.08 -17.50
C TYR A 272 -8.26 3.88 -17.25
N GLY A 273 -9.28 3.66 -18.10
CA GLY A 273 -10.22 2.54 -17.97
C GLY A 273 -11.61 3.00 -17.52
N GLY A 274 -12.27 2.23 -16.66
CA GLY A 274 -13.56 2.59 -16.08
C GLY A 274 -14.77 2.13 -16.89
N GLU A 275 -14.62 1.08 -17.71
CA GLU A 275 -15.66 0.58 -18.60
C GLU A 275 -16.93 0.22 -17.81
N ALA A 276 -18.01 0.97 -18.02
CA ALA A 276 -19.31 0.84 -17.33
C ALA A 276 -19.32 0.94 -15.78
N MET A 277 -18.19 1.31 -15.16
CA MET A 277 -18.02 1.36 -13.70
C MET A 277 -18.62 2.63 -13.06
N ASN A 278 -18.84 2.59 -11.75
CA ASN A 278 -19.06 3.79 -10.93
C ASN A 278 -17.79 4.14 -10.16
N VAL A 279 -17.28 5.36 -10.33
CA VAL A 279 -15.96 5.74 -9.83
C VAL A 279 -15.94 7.15 -9.23
N ASN A 280 -15.28 7.28 -8.09
CA ASN A 280 -14.80 8.55 -7.56
C ASN A 280 -13.29 8.65 -7.77
N ILE A 281 -12.80 9.78 -8.29
CA ILE A 281 -11.38 10.14 -8.33
C ILE A 281 -11.20 11.49 -7.64
N VAL A 282 -10.77 11.47 -6.38
CA VAL A 282 -10.83 12.64 -5.49
C VAL A 282 -9.49 12.97 -4.87
N ASN A 283 -9.06 14.22 -5.02
CA ASN A 283 -7.89 14.77 -4.33
C ASN A 283 -6.62 13.92 -4.48
N CYS A 284 -6.42 13.28 -5.62
CA CYS A 284 -5.15 12.62 -5.96
C CYS A 284 -4.13 13.65 -6.45
N TYR A 285 -2.85 13.38 -6.22
CA TYR A 285 -1.74 14.24 -6.62
C TYR A 285 -0.97 13.61 -7.78
N TYR A 286 -1.01 14.25 -8.93
CA TYR A 286 -0.34 13.82 -10.16
C TYR A 286 0.92 14.64 -10.37
N LYS A 287 2.08 13.99 -10.41
CA LYS A 287 3.37 14.63 -10.68
C LYS A 287 4.08 13.92 -11.82
N GLY A 288 4.21 14.60 -12.96
CA GLY A 288 5.07 14.11 -14.03
C GLY A 288 6.52 14.03 -13.59
N GLY A 289 7.23 13.01 -14.07
CA GLY A 289 8.67 12.85 -13.88
C GLY A 289 9.40 12.73 -15.23
N PRO A 290 10.70 12.40 -15.23
CA PRO A 290 11.50 12.28 -16.45
C PRO A 290 10.92 11.36 -17.56
N ALA A 291 10.14 10.33 -17.22
CA ALA A 291 9.50 9.42 -18.18
C ALA A 291 8.18 9.97 -18.75
N THR A 292 7.60 11.00 -18.14
CA THR A 292 6.23 11.43 -18.41
C THR A 292 6.09 12.21 -19.70
N GLY A 293 5.44 11.60 -20.69
CA GLY A 293 5.07 12.28 -21.94
C GLY A 293 3.77 13.11 -21.84
N LYS A 294 2.76 12.61 -21.13
CA LYS A 294 1.45 13.28 -20.96
C LYS A 294 1.29 13.78 -19.52
N SER A 295 1.81 14.96 -19.24
CA SER A 295 1.87 15.52 -17.88
C SER A 295 0.54 16.00 -17.32
N GLU A 296 -0.47 16.24 -18.16
CA GLU A 296 -1.77 16.78 -17.72
C GLU A 296 -2.84 15.73 -17.43
N ARG A 297 -2.55 14.47 -17.70
CA ARG A 297 -3.57 13.42 -17.65
C ARG A 297 -3.89 12.99 -16.22
N ILE A 298 -5.12 13.27 -15.79
CA ILE A 298 -5.73 12.70 -14.58
C ILE A 298 -6.32 11.34 -14.92
N PHE A 299 -7.20 11.26 -15.93
CA PHE A 299 -7.90 10.04 -16.28
C PHE A 299 -8.28 9.98 -17.76
N SER A 300 -8.07 8.85 -18.43
CA SER A 300 -8.61 8.57 -19.77
C SER A 300 -9.73 7.55 -19.68
N ILE A 301 -10.98 7.98 -19.86
CA ILE A 301 -12.16 7.11 -19.77
C ILE A 301 -12.21 6.15 -20.98
N ASP A 302 -12.49 4.88 -20.71
CA ASP A 302 -12.76 3.84 -21.72
C ASP A 302 -14.19 3.30 -21.63
N LYS A 303 -14.60 2.57 -22.69
CA LYS A 303 -15.80 1.73 -22.71
C LYS A 303 -15.52 0.41 -23.42
N ASN A 304 -16.29 -0.62 -23.08
CA ASN A 304 -16.17 -1.91 -23.73
C ASN A 304 -16.66 -1.84 -25.19
N LYS A 305 -15.80 -2.21 -26.15
CA LYS A 305 -16.12 -2.22 -27.59
C LYS A 305 -16.35 -3.60 -28.17
N VAL A 306 -16.36 -4.65 -27.35
CA VAL A 306 -16.56 -6.03 -27.78
C VAL A 306 -18.05 -6.32 -27.86
N ALA A 307 -18.58 -6.42 -29.09
CA ALA A 307 -19.99 -6.68 -29.34
C ALA A 307 -20.44 -7.99 -28.67
N GLY A 308 -21.62 -7.98 -28.06
CA GLY A 308 -22.21 -9.13 -27.36
C GLY A 308 -21.79 -9.28 -25.90
N THR A 309 -20.91 -8.42 -25.38
CA THR A 309 -20.66 -8.34 -23.93
C THR A 309 -21.82 -7.64 -23.21
N GLU A 310 -21.95 -7.91 -21.91
CA GLU A 310 -23.06 -7.41 -21.10
C GLU A 310 -22.99 -5.89 -20.85
N VAL A 311 -21.80 -5.31 -21.03
CA VAL A 311 -21.51 -3.88 -20.86
C VAL A 311 -21.08 -3.21 -22.17
N TYR A 312 -21.43 -3.82 -23.30
CA TYR A 312 -21.09 -3.31 -24.63
C TYR A 312 -21.48 -1.85 -24.81
N ASP A 313 -20.53 -1.08 -25.34
CA ASP A 313 -20.60 0.34 -25.68
C ASP A 313 -21.08 1.27 -24.54
N THR A 314 -20.96 0.81 -23.29
CA THR A 314 -21.44 1.53 -22.10
C THR A 314 -20.32 2.33 -21.43
N TRP A 315 -20.52 3.64 -21.30
CA TRP A 315 -19.65 4.51 -20.54
C TRP A 315 -19.92 4.40 -19.03
N GLY A 316 -18.87 4.49 -18.21
CA GLY A 316 -18.99 4.58 -16.75
C GLY A 316 -19.57 5.92 -16.26
N LYS A 317 -19.73 6.02 -14.94
CA LYS A 317 -20.23 7.20 -14.22
C LYS A 317 -19.19 7.66 -13.21
N PHE A 318 -18.71 8.89 -13.37
CA PHE A 318 -17.53 9.37 -12.67
C PHE A 318 -17.81 10.68 -11.93
N TYR A 319 -17.35 10.74 -10.68
CA TYR A 319 -17.11 11.98 -9.96
C TYR A 319 -15.61 12.21 -9.86
N ILE A 320 -15.11 13.28 -10.47
CA ILE A 320 -13.69 13.60 -10.53
C ILE A 320 -13.55 15.05 -10.07
N ASP A 321 -12.89 15.26 -8.93
CA ASP A 321 -12.78 16.59 -8.32
C ASP A 321 -11.56 16.73 -7.41
N GLY A 322 -11.06 17.97 -7.30
CA GLY A 322 -9.98 18.38 -6.38
C GLY A 322 -8.63 17.71 -6.61
N ASN A 323 -8.43 17.01 -7.74
CA ASN A 323 -7.14 16.44 -8.10
C ASN A 323 -6.16 17.53 -8.50
N PHE A 324 -4.91 17.40 -8.05
CA PHE A 324 -3.86 18.36 -8.32
C PHE A 324 -2.89 17.80 -9.36
N VAL A 325 -2.53 18.61 -10.36
CA VAL A 325 -1.59 18.22 -11.41
C VAL A 325 -0.39 19.16 -11.37
N ALA A 326 0.70 18.69 -10.79
CA ALA A 326 1.93 19.46 -10.67
C ALA A 326 2.45 19.87 -12.05
N GLY A 327 2.64 21.18 -12.25
CA GLY A 327 3.07 21.75 -13.53
C GLY A 327 1.93 22.09 -14.50
N SER A 328 0.66 21.84 -14.16
CA SER A 328 -0.49 22.29 -14.96
C SER A 328 -1.55 22.99 -14.10
N THR A 329 -1.55 24.32 -14.15
CA THR A 329 -2.57 25.14 -13.47
C THR A 329 -3.96 24.88 -14.04
N ARG A 330 -4.09 24.73 -15.36
CA ARG A 330 -5.37 24.50 -16.03
C ARG A 330 -5.99 23.15 -15.69
N ALA A 331 -5.20 22.06 -15.67
CA ALA A 331 -5.72 20.74 -15.29
C ALA A 331 -6.04 20.66 -13.79
N THR A 332 -5.31 21.41 -12.95
CA THR A 332 -5.62 21.54 -11.52
C THR A 332 -6.91 22.31 -11.27
N GLN A 333 -7.15 23.40 -12.01
CA GLN A 333 -8.35 24.24 -11.86
C GLN A 333 -9.59 23.65 -12.53
N ASP A 334 -9.41 22.92 -13.63
CA ASP A 334 -10.47 22.25 -14.37
C ASP A 334 -10.01 20.83 -14.74
N ASN A 335 -10.21 19.92 -13.78
CA ASN A 335 -9.91 18.50 -13.92
C ASN A 335 -10.63 17.90 -15.13
N TRP A 336 -11.89 18.27 -15.37
CA TRP A 336 -12.73 17.65 -16.39
C TRP A 336 -12.30 18.01 -17.80
N THR A 337 -12.12 19.30 -18.11
CA THR A 337 -11.77 19.69 -19.47
C THR A 337 -10.37 19.22 -19.85
N TYR A 338 -9.36 19.57 -19.03
CA TYR A 338 -7.96 19.34 -19.41
C TYR A 338 -7.43 17.99 -18.97
N GLY A 339 -7.82 17.53 -17.78
CA GLY A 339 -7.33 16.27 -17.20
C GLY A 339 -8.12 15.02 -17.60
N VAL A 340 -9.30 15.17 -18.21
CA VAL A 340 -10.18 14.04 -18.57
C VAL A 340 -10.65 14.10 -20.03
N PHE A 341 -11.46 15.10 -20.42
CA PHE A 341 -12.08 15.15 -21.74
C PHE A 341 -11.06 15.38 -22.88
N ASN A 342 -9.95 16.06 -22.61
CA ASN A 342 -8.85 16.18 -23.58
C ASN A 342 -7.94 14.94 -23.60
N GLN A 343 -8.22 13.92 -22.78
CA GLN A 343 -7.33 12.78 -22.57
C GLN A 343 -7.83 11.46 -23.16
N PHE A 344 -9.05 11.44 -23.73
CA PHE A 344 -9.62 10.28 -24.40
C PHE A 344 -8.65 9.65 -25.40
N HIS A 345 -8.71 8.33 -25.50
CA HIS A 345 -7.96 7.63 -26.53
C HIS A 345 -8.49 7.95 -27.92
N ASN A 346 -7.58 8.15 -28.89
CA ASN A 346 -7.94 8.57 -30.25
C ASN A 346 -8.87 7.58 -30.98
N SER A 347 -8.94 6.32 -30.54
CA SER A 347 -9.85 5.32 -31.11
C SER A 347 -11.33 5.68 -30.98
N TYR A 348 -11.70 6.59 -30.08
CA TYR A 348 -13.08 7.05 -29.94
C TYR A 348 -13.41 8.23 -30.87
N GLY A 349 -12.42 8.81 -31.56
CA GLY A 349 -12.61 10.04 -32.33
C GLY A 349 -13.16 11.16 -31.46
N THR A 350 -14.19 11.86 -31.94
CA THR A 350 -14.87 12.91 -31.17
C THR A 350 -15.97 12.30 -30.30
N VAL A 351 -15.76 12.31 -28.98
CA VAL A 351 -16.81 11.99 -28.00
C VAL A 351 -17.81 13.13 -27.93
N SER A 352 -19.10 12.82 -28.03
CA SER A 352 -20.18 13.81 -28.05
C SER A 352 -20.32 14.56 -26.72
N GLU A 353 -20.82 15.80 -26.75
CA GLU A 353 -21.10 16.56 -25.52
C GLU A 353 -22.18 15.88 -24.66
N SER A 354 -23.14 15.18 -25.28
CA SER A 354 -24.12 14.37 -24.55
C SER A 354 -23.49 13.21 -23.80
N ASP A 355 -22.52 12.51 -24.40
CA ASP A 355 -21.80 11.42 -23.73
C ASP A 355 -20.95 11.98 -22.58
N LYS A 356 -20.21 13.07 -22.82
CA LYS A 356 -19.42 13.74 -21.78
C LYS A 356 -20.29 14.15 -20.59
N ALA A 357 -21.44 14.75 -20.86
CA ALA A 357 -22.41 15.13 -19.83
C ALA A 357 -22.97 13.90 -19.09
N ALA A 358 -23.23 12.80 -19.80
CA ALA A 358 -23.74 11.57 -19.20
C ALA A 358 -22.70 10.84 -18.33
N MET A 359 -21.41 10.96 -18.61
CA MET A 359 -20.33 10.37 -17.80
C MET A 359 -20.12 11.11 -16.48
N ARG A 360 -20.32 12.43 -16.47
CA ARG A 360 -19.98 13.31 -15.34
C ARG A 360 -21.08 13.38 -14.30
N LEU A 361 -20.72 13.10 -13.05
CA LEU A 361 -21.58 13.33 -11.89
C LEU A 361 -21.25 14.66 -11.22
N SER A 362 -22.28 15.31 -10.68
CA SER A 362 -22.14 16.56 -9.91
C SER A 362 -21.86 16.33 -8.43
N GLN A 363 -22.02 15.10 -7.94
CA GLN A 363 -21.78 14.68 -6.56
C GLN A 363 -21.07 13.32 -6.56
N PRO A 364 -20.25 13.03 -5.53
CA PRO A 364 -19.58 11.74 -5.42
C PRO A 364 -20.59 10.61 -5.25
N HIS A 365 -20.23 9.43 -5.74
CA HIS A 365 -20.89 8.21 -5.31
C HIS A 365 -20.70 8.05 -3.79
N PRO A 366 -21.74 7.61 -3.05
CA PRO A 366 -21.72 7.62 -1.60
C PRO A 366 -20.73 6.59 -1.04
N ILE A 367 -19.74 7.07 -0.27
CA ILE A 367 -18.79 6.24 0.48
C ILE A 367 -19.04 6.25 1.99
N ASN A 368 -20.07 6.98 2.45
CA ASN A 368 -20.40 7.15 3.87
C ASN A 368 -19.24 7.71 4.72
N ASN A 369 -18.43 8.60 4.14
CA ASN A 369 -17.25 9.19 4.77
C ASN A 369 -16.32 8.14 5.42
N ASN A 370 -16.14 6.99 4.77
CA ASN A 370 -15.33 5.89 5.31
C ASN A 370 -13.81 6.07 5.11
N VAL A 371 -13.37 7.15 4.46
CA VAL A 371 -11.96 7.51 4.26
C VAL A 371 -11.75 8.96 4.68
N THR A 372 -10.74 9.22 5.50
CA THR A 372 -10.35 10.59 5.84
C THR A 372 -9.82 11.29 4.59
N THR A 373 -10.43 12.41 4.19
CA THR A 373 -10.09 13.08 2.93
C THR A 373 -9.30 14.35 3.19
N TYR A 374 -8.12 14.47 2.55
CA TYR A 374 -7.30 15.69 2.56
C TYR A 374 -7.36 16.40 1.21
N THR A 375 -6.84 17.63 1.14
CA THR A 375 -6.46 18.22 -0.15
C THR A 375 -5.37 17.36 -0.80
N ALA A 376 -5.24 17.42 -2.14
CA ALA A 376 -4.24 16.63 -2.85
C ALA A 376 -2.81 16.93 -2.40
N GLU A 377 -2.50 18.19 -2.09
CA GLU A 377 -1.17 18.59 -1.62
C GLU A 377 -0.87 18.10 -0.20
N LYS A 378 -1.87 18.11 0.70
CA LYS A 378 -1.70 17.52 2.04
C LYS A 378 -1.59 16.00 1.97
N ALA A 379 -2.38 15.37 1.10
CA ALA A 379 -2.25 13.94 0.80
C ALA A 379 -0.86 13.61 0.27
N TYR A 380 -0.28 14.44 -0.61
CA TYR A 380 1.09 14.25 -1.09
C TYR A 380 2.11 14.20 0.06
N GLU A 381 2.06 15.14 0.99
CA GLU A 381 2.97 15.12 2.14
C GLU A 381 2.73 13.93 3.07
N GLN A 382 1.46 13.57 3.31
CA GLN A 382 1.09 12.42 4.13
C GLN A 382 1.57 11.11 3.51
N VAL A 383 1.25 10.86 2.25
CA VAL A 383 1.66 9.65 1.54
C VAL A 383 3.19 9.53 1.56
N LEU A 384 3.93 10.57 1.19
CA LEU A 384 5.40 10.51 1.22
C LEU A 384 5.99 10.45 2.64
N GLY A 385 5.21 10.74 3.67
CA GLY A 385 5.56 10.55 5.07
C GLY A 385 5.41 9.10 5.52
N TYR A 386 4.30 8.44 5.16
CA TYR A 386 3.83 7.22 5.84
C TYR A 386 3.65 5.99 4.94
N VAL A 387 3.69 6.12 3.62
CA VAL A 387 3.46 5.00 2.68
C VAL A 387 4.52 3.88 2.73
N GLY A 388 4.12 2.67 2.35
CA GLY A 388 4.95 1.48 2.23
C GLY A 388 5.11 0.75 3.55
N ALA A 389 6.06 -0.18 3.62
CA ALA A 389 6.49 -0.84 4.86
C ALA A 389 7.25 0.16 5.76
N SER A 390 6.52 1.17 6.21
CA SER A 390 7.03 2.45 6.73
C SER A 390 7.47 2.38 8.18
N LEU A 391 7.07 1.33 8.92
CA LEU A 391 7.67 1.02 10.21
C LEU A 391 9.19 0.88 10.11
N LYS A 392 9.69 0.30 9.01
CA LYS A 392 11.12 0.07 8.75
C LYS A 392 11.49 0.17 7.27
N ARG A 393 11.32 1.32 6.61
CA ARG A 393 11.63 1.46 5.16
C ARG A 393 13.02 0.94 4.80
N ASP A 394 13.11 0.22 3.69
CA ASP A 394 14.39 -0.19 3.13
C ASP A 394 14.98 0.91 2.20
N ALA A 395 16.14 0.61 1.63
CA ALA A 395 16.83 1.53 0.74
C ALA A 395 16.04 1.89 -0.53
N GLN A 396 15.20 0.97 -1.03
CA GLN A 396 14.42 1.22 -2.25
C GLN A 396 13.25 2.14 -1.98
N ASP A 397 12.48 1.87 -0.93
CA ASP A 397 11.37 2.75 -0.54
C ASP A 397 11.88 4.17 -0.26
N THR A 398 13.03 4.28 0.42
CA THR A 398 13.68 5.56 0.72
C THR A 398 14.10 6.30 -0.55
N ARG A 399 14.72 5.59 -1.51
CA ARG A 399 15.13 6.17 -2.80
C ARG A 399 13.93 6.66 -3.60
N ILE A 400 12.89 5.84 -3.74
CA ILE A 400 11.70 6.18 -4.52
C ILE A 400 11.01 7.42 -3.92
N ILE A 401 10.85 7.49 -2.60
CA ILE A 401 10.26 8.67 -1.94
C ILE A 401 11.11 9.91 -2.20
N HIS A 402 12.44 9.79 -2.13
CA HIS A 402 13.35 10.90 -2.43
C HIS A 402 13.22 11.37 -3.89
N GLU A 403 13.14 10.45 -4.84
CA GLU A 403 12.94 10.73 -6.27
C GLU A 403 11.60 11.44 -6.50
N VAL A 404 10.52 10.98 -5.88
CA VAL A 404 9.20 11.63 -5.94
C VAL A 404 9.28 13.05 -5.38
N ARG A 405 9.93 13.26 -4.22
CA ARG A 405 10.08 14.60 -3.61
C ARG A 405 10.84 15.55 -4.53
N THR A 406 11.97 15.09 -5.06
CA THR A 406 12.88 15.91 -5.87
C THR A 406 12.49 16.03 -7.33
N GLY A 407 11.52 15.22 -7.81
CA GLY A 407 11.14 15.21 -9.22
C GLY A 407 12.23 14.62 -10.13
N THR A 408 13.00 13.67 -9.61
CA THR A 408 14.11 13.02 -10.32
C THR A 408 13.87 11.52 -10.52
N SER A 409 14.76 10.86 -11.24
CA SER A 409 14.84 9.40 -11.30
C SER A 409 16.31 8.99 -11.33
N SER A 410 16.73 7.99 -10.57
CA SER A 410 18.14 7.54 -10.61
C SER A 410 18.37 6.25 -11.39
N ALA A 411 17.35 5.40 -11.55
CA ALA A 411 17.49 4.12 -12.24
C ALA A 411 17.36 4.26 -13.77
N VAL A 412 18.10 3.43 -14.50
CA VAL A 412 18.08 3.36 -15.97
C VAL A 412 17.94 1.90 -16.37
N GLY A 413 16.98 1.60 -17.25
CA GLY A 413 16.75 0.24 -17.74
C GLY A 413 17.92 -0.31 -18.54
N SER A 414 18.34 -1.53 -18.22
CA SER A 414 19.43 -2.21 -18.93
C SER A 414 19.03 -2.79 -20.29
N ASN A 415 17.73 -2.82 -20.61
CA ASN A 415 17.17 -3.35 -21.85
C ASN A 415 16.34 -2.29 -22.59
N GLY A 416 16.84 -1.05 -22.64
CA GLY A 416 16.30 0.03 -23.46
C GLY A 416 15.24 0.90 -22.80
N SER A 417 14.85 0.63 -21.55
CA SER A 417 14.08 1.59 -20.76
C SER A 417 14.97 2.70 -20.18
N ILE A 418 14.40 3.87 -19.95
CA ILE A 418 15.11 5.07 -19.50
C ILE A 418 14.27 5.85 -18.48
N ASN A 419 14.84 6.90 -17.89
CA ASN A 419 14.10 7.91 -17.11
C ASN A 419 13.37 7.34 -15.87
N GLY A 420 14.01 6.40 -15.18
CA GLY A 420 13.43 5.73 -14.01
C GLY A 420 12.55 4.54 -14.33
N ILE A 421 12.29 4.23 -15.60
CA ILE A 421 11.68 2.97 -15.99
C ILE A 421 12.78 1.92 -16.13
N ILE A 422 12.60 0.78 -15.47
CA ILE A 422 13.61 -0.28 -15.35
C ILE A 422 13.17 -1.56 -16.06
N ASP A 423 14.12 -2.44 -16.35
CA ASP A 423 13.89 -3.69 -17.09
C ASP A 423 14.20 -4.93 -16.24
N THR A 424 14.98 -4.77 -15.16
CA THR A 424 15.22 -5.79 -14.13
C THR A 424 15.44 -5.11 -12.77
N GLN A 425 15.20 -5.79 -11.66
CA GLN A 425 15.52 -5.29 -10.32
C GLN A 425 16.98 -4.86 -10.17
N ALA A 426 17.91 -5.45 -10.95
CA ALA A 426 19.33 -5.10 -10.88
C ALA A 426 19.62 -3.65 -11.34
N ASP A 427 18.77 -3.07 -12.19
CA ASP A 427 18.86 -1.68 -12.65
C ASP A 427 18.68 -0.68 -11.50
N ALA A 428 17.98 -1.12 -10.44
CA ALA A 428 17.73 -0.38 -9.22
C ALA A 428 18.63 -0.84 -8.04
N GLY A 429 19.66 -1.66 -8.30
CA GLY A 429 20.58 -2.17 -7.28
C GLY A 429 20.17 -3.50 -6.64
N GLY A 430 19.06 -4.11 -7.08
CA GLY A 430 18.59 -5.42 -6.60
C GLY A 430 17.99 -5.40 -5.19
N TRP A 431 17.71 -6.59 -4.67
CA TRP A 431 17.12 -6.76 -3.33
C TRP A 431 18.04 -6.23 -2.23
N PRO A 432 17.56 -5.28 -1.41
CA PRO A 432 18.31 -4.83 -0.23
C PRO A 432 18.56 -5.98 0.75
N VAL A 433 19.70 -5.93 1.43
CA VAL A 433 19.94 -6.76 2.60
C VAL A 433 19.15 -6.16 3.77
N LEU A 434 18.25 -6.95 4.35
CA LEU A 434 17.50 -6.58 5.54
C LEU A 434 18.29 -6.93 6.80
N ALA A 435 18.47 -5.97 7.71
CA ALA A 435 19.08 -6.24 8.99
C ALA A 435 18.14 -7.06 9.86
N SER A 436 18.66 -8.16 10.42
CA SER A 436 17.92 -9.02 11.34
C SER A 436 18.20 -8.66 12.79
N ALA A 437 17.21 -8.86 13.66
CA ALA A 437 17.37 -8.76 15.10
C ALA A 437 16.77 -9.99 15.79
N ALA A 438 17.23 -10.26 17.01
CA ALA A 438 16.63 -11.33 17.81
C ALA A 438 15.16 -11.00 18.11
N ALA A 439 14.27 -12.00 17.98
CA ALA A 439 12.92 -11.86 18.45
C ALA A 439 12.91 -11.63 19.98
N PRO A 440 12.00 -10.79 20.49
CA PRO A 440 11.73 -10.71 21.91
C PRO A 440 11.38 -12.08 22.49
N LYS A 441 11.68 -12.29 23.77
CA LYS A 441 11.28 -13.50 24.48
C LYS A 441 9.75 -13.52 24.64
N ASP A 442 9.18 -14.68 24.33
CA ASP A 442 7.76 -15.04 24.43
C ASP A 442 7.75 -16.47 25.02
N THR A 443 7.39 -16.58 26.29
CA THR A 443 7.56 -17.80 27.09
C THR A 443 6.49 -18.84 26.82
N ASP A 444 5.26 -18.42 26.56
CA ASP A 444 4.13 -19.31 26.31
C ASP A 444 3.84 -19.51 24.81
N GLY A 445 4.51 -18.75 23.95
CA GLY A 445 4.46 -18.87 22.50
C GLY A 445 3.17 -18.34 21.89
N ASP A 446 2.48 -17.41 22.56
CA ASP A 446 1.21 -16.87 22.11
C ASP A 446 1.34 -15.69 21.13
N GLY A 447 2.56 -15.27 20.82
CA GLY A 447 2.87 -14.19 19.90
C GLY A 447 2.96 -12.81 20.55
N ILE A 448 2.85 -12.73 21.88
CA ILE A 448 3.04 -11.50 22.65
C ILE A 448 4.33 -11.61 23.49
N PRO A 449 5.25 -10.63 23.43
CA PRO A 449 6.47 -10.68 24.23
C PRO A 449 6.22 -10.56 25.75
N ASP A 450 6.98 -11.32 26.55
CA ASP A 450 6.90 -11.34 28.03
C ASP A 450 6.92 -9.93 28.64
N ASN A 451 7.82 -9.08 28.12
CA ASN A 451 8.03 -7.72 28.62
C ASN A 451 6.81 -6.84 28.33
N TRP A 452 6.15 -7.05 27.19
CA TRP A 452 4.96 -6.31 26.82
C TRP A 452 3.77 -6.77 27.67
N GLU A 453 3.61 -8.08 27.85
CA GLU A 453 2.57 -8.64 28.72
C GLU A 453 2.69 -8.12 30.16
N THR A 454 3.89 -8.18 30.74
CA THR A 454 4.14 -7.67 32.10
C THR A 454 3.79 -6.18 32.21
N ALA A 455 4.15 -5.38 31.19
CA ALA A 455 3.82 -3.95 31.16
C ALA A 455 2.31 -3.67 31.08
N HIS A 456 1.52 -4.63 30.58
CA HIS A 456 0.07 -4.54 30.44
C HIS A 456 -0.68 -5.39 31.48
N LYS A 457 0.00 -5.85 32.54
CA LYS A 457 -0.56 -6.64 33.64
C LYS A 457 -1.14 -8.00 33.20
N LEU A 458 -0.55 -8.59 32.17
CA LEU A 458 -0.80 -9.96 31.74
C LEU A 458 0.27 -10.91 32.34
N ASP A 459 -0.01 -12.21 32.33
CA ASP A 459 0.89 -13.25 32.85
C ASP A 459 1.67 -13.91 31.70
N PRO A 460 2.99 -13.68 31.58
CA PRO A 460 3.80 -14.23 30.50
C PRO A 460 3.91 -15.76 30.41
N ALA A 461 3.40 -16.48 31.41
CA ALA A 461 3.41 -17.93 31.43
C ALA A 461 2.09 -18.54 30.94
N VAL A 462 1.08 -17.73 30.60
CA VAL A 462 -0.27 -18.18 30.28
C VAL A 462 -0.80 -17.48 29.04
N SER A 463 -1.07 -18.25 27.98
CA SER A 463 -1.55 -17.69 26.72
C SER A 463 -2.79 -16.82 26.92
N ASN A 464 -2.64 -15.55 26.55
CA ASN A 464 -3.65 -14.51 26.62
C ASN A 464 -4.06 -14.03 25.22
N ALA A 465 -3.33 -14.40 24.17
CA ALA A 465 -3.50 -13.94 22.80
C ALA A 465 -4.96 -13.79 22.32
N GLY A 466 -5.81 -14.79 22.55
CA GLY A 466 -7.22 -14.79 22.12
C GLY A 466 -8.21 -14.21 23.14
N LYS A 467 -7.75 -13.70 24.28
CA LYS A 467 -8.61 -13.04 25.27
C LYS A 467 -8.85 -11.59 24.87
N LYS A 468 -9.86 -10.97 25.46
CA LYS A 468 -10.20 -9.54 25.25
C LYS A 468 -10.04 -8.77 26.55
N SER A 469 -8.90 -8.97 27.20
CA SER A 469 -8.62 -8.40 28.52
C SER A 469 -8.31 -6.90 28.42
N LEU A 470 -7.75 -6.48 27.28
CA LEU A 470 -7.27 -5.10 27.05
C LEU A 470 -8.20 -4.26 26.17
N SER A 471 -9.04 -4.87 25.32
CA SER A 471 -9.93 -4.14 24.39
C SER A 471 -11.31 -4.78 24.29
N THR A 472 -12.37 -3.98 24.09
CA THR A 472 -13.72 -4.48 23.79
C THR A 472 -13.86 -5.04 22.38
N ALA A 473 -12.94 -4.68 21.49
CA ALA A 473 -12.99 -5.01 20.07
C ALA A 473 -11.98 -6.09 19.69
N TYR A 474 -10.74 -5.94 20.14
CA TYR A 474 -9.58 -6.69 19.69
C TYR A 474 -9.16 -7.76 20.70
N ASP A 475 -8.61 -8.85 20.20
CA ASP A 475 -7.95 -9.82 21.05
C ASP A 475 -6.63 -9.24 21.59
N ASP A 476 -6.11 -9.75 22.72
CA ASP A 476 -4.93 -9.19 23.38
C ASP A 476 -3.69 -9.23 22.45
N VAL A 477 -3.58 -10.23 21.57
CA VAL A 477 -2.55 -10.25 20.52
C VAL A 477 -2.75 -9.12 19.50
N GLU A 478 -3.98 -8.84 19.08
CA GLU A 478 -4.25 -7.71 18.17
C GLU A 478 -3.94 -6.37 18.83
N VAL A 479 -4.23 -6.21 20.12
CA VAL A 479 -3.83 -5.02 20.89
C VAL A 479 -2.31 -4.87 20.87
N TYR A 480 -1.56 -5.94 21.10
CA TYR A 480 -0.10 -5.94 20.99
C TYR A 480 0.35 -5.52 19.59
N ILE A 481 -0.10 -6.21 18.55
CA ILE A 481 0.33 -5.98 17.17
C ILE A 481 0.01 -4.54 16.72
N ASN A 482 -1.14 -4.00 17.13
CA ASN A 482 -1.54 -2.62 16.82
C ASN A 482 -0.72 -1.60 17.61
N SER A 483 -0.30 -1.92 18.84
CA SER A 483 0.56 -1.03 19.64
C SER A 483 1.92 -0.76 19.01
N LEU A 484 2.45 -1.71 18.22
CA LEU A 484 3.74 -1.60 17.53
C LEU A 484 3.79 -0.46 16.51
N VAL A 485 2.62 -0.05 16.00
CA VAL A 485 2.48 0.94 14.92
C VAL A 485 1.59 2.12 15.30
N LYS A 486 1.25 2.24 16.59
CA LYS A 486 0.27 3.23 17.07
C LYS A 486 0.63 4.67 16.66
N GLU A 487 1.84 5.12 16.99
CA GLU A 487 2.32 6.47 16.66
C GLU A 487 2.20 6.74 15.15
N LEU A 488 2.63 5.78 14.33
CA LEU A 488 2.55 5.86 12.86
C LEU A 488 1.11 6.02 12.37
N THR A 489 0.19 5.18 12.87
CA THR A 489 -1.23 5.22 12.49
C THR A 489 -2.00 6.46 13.01
N GLU A 490 -1.52 7.08 14.09
CA GLU A 490 -2.05 8.34 14.60
C GLU A 490 -1.52 9.53 13.79
N ASP A 491 -0.23 9.53 13.46
CA ASP A 491 0.42 10.63 12.78
C ASP A 491 0.04 10.75 11.30
N GLN A 492 -0.18 9.62 10.61
CA GLN A 492 -0.63 9.64 9.21
C GLN A 492 -2.00 10.32 9.03
N ARG A 493 -2.77 10.47 10.12
CA ARG A 493 -4.11 11.07 10.10
C ARG A 493 -4.14 12.56 10.48
N LYS A 494 -3.01 13.12 10.94
CA LYS A 494 -2.88 14.56 11.28
C LYS A 494 -2.71 15.41 10.02
#